data_AF-A0A8A6U703-F1
#
_entry.id   AF-A0A8A6U703-F1
#
_cell.length_a   1.000
_cell.length_b   1.000
_cell.length_c   1.000
_cell.angle_alpha   90.00
_cell.angle_beta   90.00
_cell.angle_gamma   90.00
#
_symmetry.space_group_name_H-M   'P 1'
#
loop_
_entity.id
_entity.type
_entity.pdbx_description
1 polymer ?
#
loop_
_entity_poly.entity_id
_entity_poly.type
_entity_poly.pdbx_seq_one_letter_code
_entity_poly.pdbx_strand_id
1 'polypeptide(L)'
;MNLTNTVILPVSALGMLLISSASQADMQPPIAKPGETWILQVKRSDEFDVKDATKWNFQTENYGVWSWKNENATVSDGKLKLTTKRETHQRNFWDGCNQKQLTNYPLYYTSGVAKSRATGNYGYYEARIKGASTFPGVSPAFWMYSTIDRSLTEEGDVQYSEIDVVELTQKRSVRESDHDLHNIVVKNGKPTWMRPGTFPDTNHSGYHLPFDPRNDFHTYGVNVTKDDITWYVDGVVVGQKKNLYWHRQMNLTLSQGLRAPHTEWKCNQFYPSANNSEQGFPTSMEVDYVRSWVKVGNNTNPDGGDSQGGNSCPDTWVGVNSVSISSPTQALRKGQSATIESTVLPACATNKNVIYSTSNKNVATVNNAGVVKAKNKGSATITVKTKNKGKIDTLVVSVI
;
A
#
# COMPACT_ATOMS: atom_id res chain seq x y z
N MET A 1 -1.61 -4.82 -87.49
CA MET A 1 -2.80 -5.26 -86.73
C MET A 1 -2.37 -5.59 -85.32
N ASN A 2 -3.04 -4.96 -84.34
CA ASN A 2 -3.07 -5.28 -82.90
C ASN A 2 -1.75 -5.16 -82.11
N LEU A 3 -1.66 -4.64 -80.89
CA LEU A 3 -2.60 -4.02 -79.95
C LEU A 3 -1.73 -3.19 -78.98
N THR A 4 -2.19 -2.01 -78.60
CA THR A 4 -1.61 -1.15 -77.56
C THR A 4 -1.76 -1.80 -76.18
N ASN A 5 -0.66 -1.96 -75.44
CA ASN A 5 -0.70 -2.26 -74.00
C ASN A 5 -0.06 -1.11 -73.21
N THR A 6 -0.94 -0.31 -72.63
CA THR A 6 -0.64 0.70 -71.61
C THR A 6 -0.34 -0.02 -70.30
N VAL A 7 0.86 0.15 -69.77
CA VAL A 7 1.22 -0.35 -68.43
C VAL A 7 0.72 0.65 -67.39
N ILE A 8 -0.23 0.20 -66.57
CA ILE A 8 -0.71 0.89 -65.37
C ILE A 8 0.24 0.51 -64.22
N LEU A 9 0.95 1.48 -63.66
CA LEU A 9 1.70 1.32 -62.41
C LEU A 9 0.73 1.48 -61.23
N PRO A 10 0.69 0.56 -60.24
CA PRO A 10 -0.14 0.74 -59.07
C PRO A 10 0.50 1.77 -58.12
N VAL A 11 -0.29 2.79 -57.77
CA VAL A 11 0.00 3.72 -56.68
C VAL A 11 -0.14 2.94 -55.37
N SER A 12 0.99 2.56 -54.77
CA SER A 12 1.01 2.04 -53.40
C SER A 12 0.73 3.20 -52.44
N ALA A 13 -0.50 3.26 -51.94
CA ALA A 13 -0.88 4.12 -50.83
C ALA A 13 -0.13 3.67 -49.57
N LEU A 14 0.93 4.40 -49.24
CA LEU A 14 1.67 4.26 -47.99
C LEU A 14 0.80 4.85 -46.88
N GLY A 15 -0.05 4.01 -46.28
CA GLY A 15 -0.77 4.36 -45.05
C GLY A 15 0.23 4.53 -43.92
N MET A 16 0.62 5.79 -43.64
CA MET A 16 1.31 6.16 -42.41
C MET A 16 0.41 5.78 -41.24
N LEU A 17 0.73 4.68 -40.58
CA LEU A 17 0.19 4.34 -39.28
C LEU A 17 0.72 5.40 -38.30
N LEU A 18 -0.10 6.40 -38.02
CA LEU A 18 0.13 7.34 -36.93
C LEU A 18 0.05 6.56 -35.61
N ILE A 19 1.19 6.04 -35.16
CA ILE A 19 1.36 5.62 -33.77
C ILE A 19 1.35 6.91 -32.96
N SER A 20 0.19 7.29 -32.43
CA SER A 20 0.11 8.34 -31.43
C SER A 20 0.92 7.88 -30.23
N SER A 21 2.06 8.52 -29.98
CA SER A 21 2.78 8.43 -28.72
C SER A 21 1.89 9.03 -27.63
N ALA A 22 0.97 8.24 -27.07
CA ALA A 22 0.27 8.62 -25.86
C ALA A 22 1.35 8.86 -24.80
N SER A 23 1.44 10.10 -24.33
CA SER A 23 2.42 10.47 -23.33
C SER A 23 2.10 9.69 -22.04
N GLN A 24 3.13 9.28 -21.29
CA GLN A 24 2.97 8.59 -20.00
C GLN A 24 2.10 9.37 -18.99
N ALA A 25 1.86 10.66 -19.25
CA ALA A 25 1.00 11.55 -18.48
C ALA A 25 -0.52 11.31 -18.69
N ASP A 26 -0.94 10.63 -19.77
CA ASP A 26 -2.36 10.42 -20.09
C ASP A 26 -2.91 9.08 -19.55
N MET A 27 -2.06 8.20 -19.02
CA MET A 27 -2.49 6.87 -18.55
C MET A 27 -3.21 6.99 -17.20
N GLN A 28 -4.54 6.91 -17.22
CA GLN A 28 -5.39 6.92 -16.02
C GLN A 28 -5.67 5.49 -15.53
N PRO A 29 -5.88 5.27 -14.21
CA PRO A 29 -6.27 3.95 -13.70
C PRO A 29 -7.69 3.59 -14.16
N PRO A 30 -8.03 2.30 -14.29
CA PRO A 30 -9.35 1.84 -14.74
C PRO A 30 -10.50 2.24 -13.81
N ILE A 31 -10.19 2.64 -12.56
CA ILE A 31 -11.17 3.10 -11.58
C ILE A 31 -11.46 4.61 -11.66
N ALA A 32 -10.77 5.36 -12.54
CA ALA A 32 -10.92 6.80 -12.65
C ALA A 32 -12.36 7.16 -13.07
N LYS A 33 -13.00 8.05 -12.32
CA LYS A 33 -14.34 8.56 -12.67
C LYS A 33 -14.23 9.78 -13.57
N PRO A 34 -15.27 10.11 -14.36
CA PRO A 34 -15.30 11.35 -15.14
C PRO A 34 -14.98 12.58 -14.28
N GLY A 35 -14.03 13.40 -14.75
CA GLY A 35 -13.57 14.60 -14.05
C GLY A 35 -12.53 14.35 -12.95
N GLU A 36 -12.16 13.09 -12.68
CA GLU A 36 -11.01 12.79 -11.83
C GLU A 36 -9.71 12.85 -12.63
N THR A 37 -8.64 13.26 -11.95
CA THR A 37 -7.28 13.20 -12.48
C THR A 37 -6.44 12.36 -11.54
N TRP A 38 -5.66 11.45 -12.10
CA TRP A 38 -4.73 10.58 -11.41
C TRP A 38 -3.34 10.73 -12.03
N ILE A 39 -2.32 10.72 -11.18
CA ILE A 39 -0.93 10.88 -11.59
C ILE A 39 -0.19 9.57 -11.37
N LEU A 40 0.38 9.03 -12.45
CA LEU A 40 1.22 7.85 -12.43
C LEU A 40 2.46 8.10 -11.55
N GLN A 41 2.78 7.14 -10.71
CA GLN A 41 3.89 7.17 -9.76
C GLN A 41 5.07 6.43 -10.38
N VAL A 42 5.94 7.14 -11.11
CA VAL A 42 6.97 6.51 -11.96
C VAL A 42 7.96 5.65 -11.17
N LYS A 43 8.24 6.01 -9.90
CA LYS A 43 9.13 5.25 -9.02
C LYS A 43 8.55 3.92 -8.51
N ARG A 44 7.25 3.69 -8.77
CA ARG A 44 6.50 2.47 -8.40
C ARG A 44 5.71 1.91 -9.58
N SER A 45 6.04 2.33 -10.79
CA SER A 45 5.42 1.86 -12.03
C SER A 45 6.49 1.39 -13.01
N ASP A 46 6.22 0.31 -13.72
CA ASP A 46 7.12 -0.28 -14.70
C ASP A 46 6.33 -1.10 -15.72
N GLU A 47 6.70 -0.96 -16.99
CA GLU A 47 6.21 -1.79 -18.09
C GLU A 47 7.19 -2.93 -18.40
N PHE A 48 8.28 -3.04 -17.63
CA PHE A 48 9.28 -4.10 -17.72
C PHE A 48 9.88 -4.29 -19.12
N ASP A 49 10.15 -3.19 -19.82
CA ASP A 49 11.00 -3.20 -21.02
C ASP A 49 12.48 -3.48 -20.67
N VAL A 50 12.90 -3.09 -19.47
CA VAL A 50 14.25 -3.29 -18.95
C VAL A 50 14.24 -3.69 -17.47
N LYS A 51 15.30 -4.39 -17.03
CA LYS A 51 15.50 -4.70 -15.61
C LYS A 51 16.11 -3.50 -14.87
N ASP A 52 15.27 -2.58 -14.39
CA ASP A 52 15.70 -1.37 -13.69
C ASP A 52 16.02 -1.61 -12.19
N ALA A 53 17.30 -1.84 -11.89
CA ALA A 53 17.78 -2.01 -10.52
C ALA A 53 17.86 -0.70 -9.70
N THR A 54 17.71 0.46 -10.33
CA THR A 54 17.62 1.75 -9.63
C THR A 54 16.25 1.93 -9.01
N LYS A 55 15.19 1.47 -9.69
CA LYS A 55 13.81 1.47 -9.20
C LYS A 55 13.50 0.30 -8.29
N TRP A 56 13.99 -0.90 -8.64
CA TRP A 56 13.67 -2.14 -7.96
C TRP A 56 14.88 -2.76 -7.25
N ASN A 57 14.65 -3.24 -6.03
CA ASN A 57 15.53 -4.17 -5.35
C ASN A 57 15.13 -5.61 -5.71
N PHE A 58 15.98 -6.29 -6.48
CA PHE A 58 15.77 -7.68 -6.91
C PHE A 58 16.36 -8.74 -5.97
N GLN A 59 16.93 -8.32 -4.84
CA GLN A 59 17.48 -9.20 -3.80
C GLN A 59 17.36 -8.52 -2.43
N THR A 60 16.18 -8.65 -1.84
CA THR A 60 15.83 -8.00 -0.57
C THR A 60 16.39 -8.75 0.63
N GLU A 61 16.08 -8.26 1.83
CA GLU A 61 16.21 -9.05 3.05
C GLU A 61 15.48 -10.40 2.91
N ASN A 62 16.12 -11.48 3.39
CA ASN A 62 15.56 -12.82 3.31
C ASN A 62 14.57 -13.09 4.44
N TYR A 63 13.48 -13.79 4.11
CA TYR A 63 12.47 -14.29 5.04
C TYR A 63 11.84 -15.56 4.46
N GLY A 64 10.93 -16.19 5.22
CA GLY A 64 10.40 -17.50 4.87
C GLY A 64 11.50 -18.56 4.85
N VAL A 65 11.36 -19.55 3.96
CA VAL A 65 12.22 -20.76 3.90
C VAL A 65 12.88 -20.94 2.54
N TRP A 66 13.10 -19.82 1.87
CA TRP A 66 13.91 -19.71 0.66
C TRP A 66 14.85 -18.51 0.81
N SER A 67 15.66 -18.26 -0.22
CA SER A 67 16.46 -17.03 -0.33
C SER A 67 16.20 -16.34 -1.66
N TRP A 68 16.16 -15.01 -1.62
CA TRP A 68 16.04 -14.18 -2.81
C TRP A 68 17.38 -14.13 -3.55
N LYS A 69 17.33 -14.23 -4.87
CA LYS A 69 18.49 -14.08 -5.74
C LYS A 69 18.18 -13.16 -6.90
N ASN A 70 19.09 -12.22 -7.16
CA ASN A 70 18.96 -11.30 -8.29
C ASN A 70 18.84 -12.04 -9.64
N GLU A 71 19.57 -13.14 -9.83
CA GLU A 71 19.49 -13.98 -11.03
C GLU A 71 18.14 -14.71 -11.23
N ASN A 72 17.27 -14.71 -10.21
CA ASN A 72 15.92 -15.28 -10.32
C ASN A 72 14.86 -14.23 -10.72
N ALA A 73 15.25 -12.97 -10.92
CA ALA A 73 14.45 -11.95 -11.56
C ALA A 73 15.04 -11.62 -12.93
N THR A 74 14.28 -11.87 -13.99
CA THR A 74 14.71 -11.60 -15.38
C THR A 74 13.67 -10.75 -16.09
N VAL A 75 14.11 -9.94 -17.05
CA VAL A 75 13.21 -9.15 -17.91
C VAL A 75 13.49 -9.53 -19.35
N SER A 76 12.46 -9.93 -20.08
CA SER A 76 12.53 -10.31 -21.49
C SER A 76 11.16 -10.12 -22.14
N ASP A 77 11.12 -9.69 -23.40
CA ASP A 77 9.88 -9.53 -24.19
C ASP A 77 8.80 -8.70 -23.47
N GLY A 78 9.23 -7.60 -22.83
CA GLY A 78 8.38 -6.67 -22.10
C GLY A 78 7.78 -7.24 -20.81
N LYS A 79 8.40 -8.26 -20.20
CA LYS A 79 7.86 -8.93 -19.01
C LYS A 79 8.92 -9.21 -17.97
N LEU A 80 8.57 -8.98 -16.71
CA LEU A 80 9.32 -9.47 -15.56
C LEU A 80 8.94 -10.93 -15.29
N LYS A 81 9.96 -11.79 -15.18
CA LYS A 81 9.83 -13.19 -14.78
C LYS A 81 10.52 -13.41 -13.43
N LEU A 82 9.76 -13.90 -12.46
CA LEU A 82 10.25 -14.24 -11.12
C LEU A 82 10.22 -15.75 -10.92
N THR A 83 11.40 -16.37 -10.86
CA THR A 83 11.56 -17.82 -10.89
C THR A 83 11.88 -18.39 -9.52
N THR A 84 11.14 -19.39 -9.08
CA THR A 84 11.55 -20.26 -7.96
C THR A 84 12.31 -21.45 -8.51
N LYS A 85 13.47 -21.76 -7.90
CA LYS A 85 14.33 -22.87 -8.26
C LYS A 85 14.57 -23.77 -7.06
N ARG A 86 14.64 -25.08 -7.29
CA ARG A 86 15.20 -26.02 -6.33
C ARG A 86 16.72 -25.84 -6.33
N GLU A 87 17.24 -25.29 -5.24
CA GLU A 87 18.65 -24.94 -5.08
C GLU A 87 19.05 -25.06 -3.60
N THR A 88 19.85 -26.08 -3.28
CA THR A 88 20.33 -26.32 -1.90
C THR A 88 21.32 -25.24 -1.52
N HIS A 89 21.09 -24.57 -0.39
CA HIS A 89 21.97 -23.55 0.14
C HIS A 89 21.78 -23.44 1.66
N GLN A 90 22.50 -22.52 2.29
CA GLN A 90 22.37 -22.25 3.72
C GLN A 90 22.38 -20.74 4.00
N ARG A 91 21.71 -20.31 5.08
CA ARG A 91 21.80 -18.94 5.59
C ARG A 91 21.47 -18.89 7.08
N ASN A 92 21.65 -17.73 7.70
CA ASN A 92 21.07 -17.47 9.01
C ASN A 92 19.54 -17.50 8.91
N PHE A 93 18.89 -18.16 9.87
CA PHE A 93 17.45 -18.36 9.91
C PHE A 93 16.91 -18.07 11.31
N TRP A 94 15.90 -17.20 11.38
CA TRP A 94 15.18 -16.94 12.62
C TRP A 94 14.25 -18.11 12.92
N ASP A 95 14.46 -18.78 14.05
CA ASP A 95 13.60 -19.83 14.58
C ASP A 95 12.62 -19.22 15.59
N GLY A 96 11.47 -18.75 15.10
CA GLY A 96 10.45 -18.09 15.90
C GLY A 96 9.80 -18.97 16.96
N CYS A 97 9.81 -20.30 16.83
CA CYS A 97 9.32 -21.19 17.89
C CYS A 97 10.24 -21.16 19.13
N ASN A 98 11.56 -21.10 18.91
CA ASN A 98 12.55 -21.10 20.00
C ASN A 98 13.16 -19.72 20.26
N GLN A 99 12.69 -18.67 19.56
CA GLN A 99 13.15 -17.29 19.68
C GLN A 99 14.68 -17.12 19.54
N LYS A 100 15.29 -17.82 18.57
CA LYS A 100 16.75 -17.78 18.35
C LYS A 100 17.13 -17.71 16.88
N GLN A 101 18.31 -17.16 16.60
CA GLN A 101 18.93 -17.24 15.28
C GLN A 101 19.70 -18.56 15.15
N LEU A 102 19.45 -19.30 14.08
CA LEU A 102 20.21 -20.48 13.69
C LEU A 102 21.19 -20.09 12.58
N THR A 103 22.46 -20.44 12.74
CA THR A 103 23.50 -20.23 11.72
C THR A 103 23.57 -21.42 10.77
N ASN A 104 23.98 -21.17 9.53
CA ASN A 104 24.14 -22.22 8.50
C ASN A 104 22.91 -23.14 8.35
N TYR A 105 21.70 -22.58 8.48
CA TYR A 105 20.47 -23.36 8.42
C TYR A 105 20.22 -23.81 6.97
N PRO A 106 20.07 -25.12 6.70
CA PRO A 106 19.91 -25.63 5.35
C PRO A 106 18.53 -25.28 4.78
N LEU A 107 18.51 -24.78 3.56
CA LEU A 107 17.32 -24.45 2.79
C LEU A 107 17.44 -25.03 1.37
N TYR A 108 16.30 -25.23 0.72
CA TYR A 108 16.25 -26.02 -0.51
C TYR A 108 15.83 -25.24 -1.74
N TYR A 109 15.33 -24.01 -1.60
CA TYR A 109 14.80 -23.24 -2.73
C TYR A 109 15.30 -21.80 -2.72
N THR A 110 15.55 -21.26 -3.92
CA THR A 110 15.77 -19.82 -4.13
C THR A 110 14.63 -19.27 -4.98
N SER A 111 14.35 -17.97 -4.88
CA SER A 111 13.23 -17.35 -5.61
C SER A 111 13.53 -15.93 -6.07
N GLY A 112 12.65 -15.37 -6.89
CA GLY A 112 12.71 -14.01 -7.42
C GLY A 112 11.77 -13.05 -6.69
N VAL A 113 12.22 -11.80 -6.55
CA VAL A 113 11.48 -10.67 -5.97
C VAL A 113 11.81 -9.40 -6.74
N ALA A 114 10.88 -8.46 -6.81
CA ALA A 114 11.09 -7.08 -7.21
C ALA A 114 10.39 -6.16 -6.20
N LYS A 115 11.15 -5.53 -5.32
CA LYS A 115 10.65 -4.58 -4.29
C LYS A 115 11.01 -3.15 -4.68
N SER A 116 10.04 -2.26 -4.79
CA SER A 116 10.30 -0.86 -5.13
C SER A 116 11.19 -0.23 -4.05
N ARG A 117 12.20 0.56 -4.44
CA ARG A 117 12.99 1.34 -3.47
C ARG A 117 12.17 2.48 -2.89
N ALA A 118 11.33 3.11 -3.71
CA ALA A 118 10.36 4.09 -3.28
C ALA A 118 9.23 3.44 -2.47
N THR A 119 8.64 4.22 -1.57
CA THR A 119 7.48 3.83 -0.77
C THR A 119 6.26 4.65 -1.16
N GLY A 120 5.08 4.21 -0.73
CA GLY A 120 3.88 5.02 -0.65
C GLY A 120 2.82 4.32 0.18
N ASN A 121 1.59 4.85 0.16
CA ASN A 121 0.45 4.26 0.87
C ASN A 121 -0.83 4.42 0.04
N TYR A 122 -1.43 5.61 0.02
CA TYR A 122 -2.66 5.88 -0.69
C TYR A 122 -2.43 5.95 -2.19
N GLY A 123 -3.39 5.43 -2.96
CA GLY A 123 -3.30 5.34 -4.40
C GLY A 123 -4.00 4.11 -4.95
N TYR A 124 -4.08 4.04 -6.27
CA TYR A 124 -4.46 2.83 -6.98
C TYR A 124 -3.20 2.10 -7.42
N TYR A 125 -3.18 0.78 -7.27
CA TYR A 125 -2.07 -0.09 -7.64
C TYR A 125 -2.64 -1.21 -8.48
N GLU A 126 -1.98 -1.55 -9.59
CA GLU A 126 -2.39 -2.66 -10.44
C GLU A 126 -1.15 -3.36 -11.00
N ALA A 127 -1.21 -4.69 -11.06
CA ALA A 127 -0.27 -5.49 -11.82
C ALA A 127 -1.01 -6.47 -12.71
N ARG A 128 -0.47 -6.71 -13.92
CA ARG A 128 -0.98 -7.72 -14.83
C ARG A 128 -0.09 -8.95 -14.76
N ILE A 129 -0.61 -10.02 -14.18
CA ILE A 129 0.17 -11.18 -13.72
C ILE A 129 -0.37 -12.47 -14.34
N LYS A 130 0.55 -13.33 -14.75
CA LYS A 130 0.30 -14.75 -15.04
C LYS A 130 0.96 -15.59 -13.95
N GLY A 131 0.17 -16.46 -13.31
CA GLY A 131 0.63 -17.35 -12.25
C GLY A 131 1.61 -18.42 -12.75
N ALA A 132 2.41 -18.96 -11.84
CA ALA A 132 3.30 -20.08 -12.15
C ALA A 132 2.54 -21.36 -12.48
N SER A 133 3.06 -22.16 -13.41
CA SER A 133 2.40 -23.38 -13.86
C SER A 133 2.26 -24.44 -12.75
N THR A 134 3.24 -24.52 -11.84
CA THR A 134 3.32 -25.51 -10.78
C THR A 134 2.35 -25.18 -9.65
N PHE A 135 1.42 -26.10 -9.38
CA PHE A 135 0.52 -26.04 -8.24
C PHE A 135 0.27 -27.45 -7.70
N PRO A 136 0.30 -27.66 -6.36
CA PRO A 136 0.72 -26.70 -5.32
C PRO A 136 2.24 -26.54 -5.27
N GLY A 137 2.74 -25.53 -4.53
CA GLY A 137 4.16 -25.39 -4.19
C GLY A 137 4.68 -23.96 -4.17
N VAL A 138 4.08 -23.05 -4.94
CA VAL A 138 4.46 -21.63 -5.00
C VAL A 138 3.24 -20.72 -4.93
N SER A 139 3.45 -19.49 -4.48
CA SER A 139 2.47 -18.42 -4.42
C SER A 139 3.02 -17.16 -5.10
N PRO A 140 2.63 -16.88 -6.35
CA PRO A 140 2.80 -15.56 -6.96
C PRO A 140 2.04 -14.52 -6.14
N ALA A 141 2.73 -13.44 -5.76
CA ALA A 141 2.17 -12.39 -4.91
C ALA A 141 2.47 -10.99 -5.44
N PHE A 142 1.46 -10.12 -5.34
CA PHE A 142 1.56 -8.68 -5.53
C PHE A 142 1.05 -8.00 -4.26
N TRP A 143 1.92 -7.23 -3.60
CA TRP A 143 1.69 -6.79 -2.23
C TRP A 143 2.55 -5.58 -1.91
N MET A 144 2.36 -4.98 -0.74
CA MET A 144 3.21 -3.90 -0.24
C MET A 144 3.34 -3.97 1.27
N TYR A 145 4.52 -3.69 1.81
CA TYR A 145 4.78 -3.79 3.25
C TYR A 145 5.71 -2.70 3.76
N SER A 146 5.55 -2.33 5.03
CA SER A 146 6.39 -1.35 5.72
C SER A 146 7.55 -2.01 6.45
N THR A 147 8.54 -1.21 6.89
CA THR A 147 9.42 -1.65 7.99
C THR A 147 8.62 -1.87 9.27
N ILE A 148 9.12 -2.74 10.14
CA ILE A 148 8.59 -2.92 11.50
C ILE A 148 9.28 -1.91 12.43
N ASP A 149 8.52 -0.97 12.98
CA ASP A 149 9.01 0.00 13.96
C ASP A 149 8.57 -0.39 15.37
N ARG A 150 9.48 -1.04 16.12
CA ARG A 150 9.21 -1.49 17.49
C ARG A 150 9.34 -0.39 18.54
N SER A 151 9.75 0.83 18.16
CA SER A 151 9.83 1.97 19.07
C SER A 151 8.45 2.58 19.36
N LEU A 152 7.46 2.28 18.52
CA LEU A 152 6.07 2.70 18.70
C LEU A 152 5.36 1.76 19.69
N THR A 153 5.13 2.24 20.91
CA THR A 153 4.63 1.43 22.03
C THR A 153 3.36 1.97 22.67
N GLU A 154 2.81 3.10 22.20
CA GLU A 154 1.57 3.66 22.75
C GLU A 154 0.36 2.83 22.30
N GLU A 155 -0.71 2.80 23.10
CA GLU A 155 -1.93 2.05 22.76
C GLU A 155 -2.51 2.51 21.41
N GLY A 156 -2.74 1.57 20.50
CA GLY A 156 -3.20 1.85 19.14
C GLY A 156 -2.10 2.19 18.12
N ASP A 157 -0.83 2.28 18.54
CA ASP A 157 0.28 2.48 17.61
C ASP A 157 0.41 1.31 16.62
N VAL A 158 0.63 1.63 15.34
CA VAL A 158 0.87 0.64 14.29
C VAL A 158 2.36 0.54 13.99
N GLN A 159 2.94 -0.61 14.33
CA GLN A 159 4.36 -0.91 14.10
C GLN A 159 4.63 -1.42 12.68
N TYR A 160 3.64 -2.05 12.05
CA TYR A 160 3.77 -2.70 10.74
C TYR A 160 2.45 -2.67 9.97
N SER A 161 2.52 -2.38 8.69
CA SER A 161 1.39 -2.43 7.75
C SER A 161 1.80 -3.22 6.52
N GLU A 162 0.91 -4.10 6.07
CA GLU A 162 1.05 -4.88 4.84
C GLU A 162 -0.31 -5.06 4.18
N ILE A 163 -0.37 -4.78 2.87
CA ILE A 163 -1.54 -4.95 2.03
C ILE A 163 -1.18 -5.93 0.93
N ASP A 164 -1.88 -7.06 0.87
CA ASP A 164 -1.71 -8.06 -0.16
C ASP A 164 -2.77 -7.82 -1.25
N VAL A 165 -2.32 -7.32 -2.39
CA VAL A 165 -3.22 -7.09 -3.54
C VAL A 165 -3.75 -8.41 -4.04
N VAL A 166 -2.86 -9.41 -4.17
CA VAL A 166 -3.24 -10.80 -4.39
C VAL A 166 -2.13 -11.74 -3.92
N GLU A 167 -2.53 -12.85 -3.34
CA GLU A 167 -1.72 -14.07 -3.22
C GLU A 167 -2.42 -15.21 -3.98
N LEU A 168 -1.76 -15.71 -5.03
CA LEU A 168 -2.30 -16.74 -5.90
C LEU A 168 -1.87 -18.13 -5.44
N THR A 169 -2.70 -19.13 -5.73
CA THR A 169 -2.34 -20.57 -5.68
C THR A 169 -1.75 -21.07 -4.35
N GLN A 170 -2.07 -20.41 -3.22
CA GLN A 170 -1.62 -20.82 -1.89
C GLN A 170 -2.67 -21.59 -1.07
N LYS A 171 -3.89 -21.71 -1.60
CA LYS A 171 -4.99 -22.45 -0.99
C LYS A 171 -5.07 -23.88 -1.54
N ARG A 172 -6.10 -24.62 -1.11
CA ARG A 172 -6.31 -26.01 -1.54
C ARG A 172 -6.78 -26.10 -2.98
N SER A 173 -7.58 -25.14 -3.44
CA SER A 173 -7.99 -25.03 -4.84
C SER A 173 -7.10 -24.02 -5.58
N VAL A 174 -6.74 -24.35 -6.81
CA VAL A 174 -5.91 -23.48 -7.66
C VAL A 174 -6.58 -22.14 -8.00
N ARG A 175 -7.92 -22.10 -7.96
CA ARG A 175 -8.72 -20.91 -8.28
C ARG A 175 -9.11 -20.09 -7.05
N GLU A 176 -8.67 -20.48 -5.86
CA GLU A 176 -8.83 -19.66 -4.66
C GLU A 176 -7.68 -18.66 -4.57
N SER A 177 -8.01 -17.37 -4.57
CA SER A 177 -7.08 -16.26 -4.32
C SER A 177 -7.36 -15.60 -2.98
N ASP A 178 -6.32 -15.04 -2.38
CA ASP A 178 -6.42 -14.22 -1.18
C ASP A 178 -6.09 -12.75 -1.48
N HIS A 179 -6.82 -11.85 -0.83
CA HIS A 179 -6.70 -10.40 -0.92
C HIS A 179 -6.69 -9.84 0.50
N ASP A 180 -5.58 -10.08 1.17
CA ASP A 180 -5.48 -10.04 2.62
C ASP A 180 -4.74 -8.80 3.13
N LEU A 181 -4.79 -8.63 4.44
CA LEU A 181 -4.12 -7.57 5.15
C LEU A 181 -3.37 -8.12 6.36
N HIS A 182 -2.21 -7.55 6.63
CA HIS A 182 -1.40 -7.90 7.79
C HIS A 182 -0.97 -6.64 8.53
N ASN A 183 -0.92 -6.68 9.85
CA ASN A 183 -0.44 -5.56 10.65
C ASN A 183 0.05 -5.99 12.03
N ILE A 184 0.89 -5.13 12.63
CA ILE A 184 1.21 -5.19 14.06
C ILE A 184 0.70 -3.89 14.68
N VAL A 185 -0.19 -4.01 15.67
CA VAL A 185 -0.75 -2.89 16.41
C VAL A 185 -0.63 -3.13 17.91
N VAL A 186 -0.33 -2.09 18.68
CA VAL A 186 -0.30 -2.18 20.13
C VAL A 186 -1.73 -2.29 20.65
N LYS A 187 -2.03 -3.41 21.31
CA LYS A 187 -3.31 -3.67 21.99
C LYS A 187 -3.04 -4.09 23.42
N ASN A 188 -3.70 -3.45 24.38
CA ASN A 188 -3.50 -3.68 25.81
C ASN A 188 -2.01 -3.60 26.21
N GLY A 189 -1.30 -2.59 25.70
CA GLY A 189 0.12 -2.36 25.95
C GLY A 189 1.08 -3.38 25.32
N LYS A 190 0.62 -4.25 24.40
CA LYS A 190 1.45 -5.28 23.76
C LYS A 190 1.36 -5.23 22.24
N PRO A 191 2.50 -5.30 21.50
CA PRO A 191 2.49 -5.47 20.05
C PRO A 191 1.76 -6.76 19.65
N THR A 192 0.67 -6.62 18.92
CA THR A 192 -0.22 -7.72 18.56
C THR A 192 -0.26 -7.86 17.03
N TRP A 193 0.09 -9.05 16.56
CA TRP A 193 -0.09 -9.41 15.16
C TRP A 193 -1.57 -9.63 14.83
N MET A 194 -2.05 -8.97 13.79
CA MET A 194 -3.34 -9.25 13.17
C MET A 194 -3.09 -9.86 11.79
N ARG A 195 -3.67 -11.05 11.57
CA ARG A 195 -3.51 -11.85 10.35
C ARG A 195 -4.89 -12.25 9.82
N PRO A 196 -5.04 -12.53 8.52
CA PRO A 196 -6.31 -12.94 7.92
C PRO A 196 -6.95 -14.15 8.63
N GLY A 197 -6.15 -15.16 9.00
CA GLY A 197 -6.67 -16.34 9.68
C GLY A 197 -7.16 -16.11 11.13
N THR A 198 -6.67 -15.07 11.82
CA THR A 198 -7.05 -14.78 13.22
C THR A 198 -8.03 -13.60 13.35
N PHE A 199 -8.04 -12.68 12.38
CA PHE A 199 -8.93 -11.52 12.34
C PHE A 199 -9.60 -11.41 10.95
N PRO A 200 -10.37 -12.42 10.51
CA PRO A 200 -10.86 -12.48 9.13
C PRO A 200 -11.76 -11.30 8.75
N ASP A 201 -12.59 -10.81 9.68
CA ASP A 201 -13.50 -9.69 9.43
C ASP A 201 -12.78 -8.41 9.00
N THR A 202 -11.59 -8.16 9.55
CA THR A 202 -10.79 -6.97 9.24
C THR A 202 -9.66 -7.23 8.26
N ASN A 203 -9.17 -8.47 8.16
CA ASN A 203 -7.91 -8.78 7.49
C ASN A 203 -8.00 -9.80 6.35
N HIS A 204 -9.11 -10.51 6.18
CA HIS A 204 -9.22 -11.53 5.14
C HIS A 204 -10.24 -11.16 4.05
N SER A 205 -9.87 -11.35 2.79
CA SER A 205 -10.83 -11.38 1.68
C SER A 205 -10.45 -12.49 0.69
N GLY A 206 -11.06 -13.67 0.85
CA GLY A 206 -10.93 -14.78 -0.10
C GLY A 206 -11.84 -14.62 -1.32
N TYR A 207 -11.38 -15.05 -2.48
CA TYR A 207 -12.15 -14.99 -3.73
C TYR A 207 -11.97 -16.26 -4.56
N HIS A 208 -13.05 -16.70 -5.22
CA HIS A 208 -13.00 -17.80 -6.18
C HIS A 208 -12.90 -17.22 -7.60
N LEU A 209 -11.72 -17.35 -8.19
CA LEU A 209 -11.44 -16.84 -9.53
C LEU A 209 -12.30 -17.58 -10.57
N PRO A 210 -12.93 -16.85 -11.51
CA PRO A 210 -13.69 -17.46 -12.61
C PRO A 210 -12.79 -18.11 -13.68
N PHE A 211 -11.47 -18.07 -13.48
CA PHE A 211 -10.43 -18.58 -14.37
C PHE A 211 -9.34 -19.33 -13.59
N ASP A 212 -8.49 -20.08 -14.29
CA ASP A 212 -7.26 -20.59 -13.72
C ASP A 212 -6.16 -19.53 -13.86
N PRO A 213 -5.61 -18.98 -12.76
CA PRO A 213 -4.69 -17.83 -12.80
C PRO A 213 -3.35 -18.14 -13.47
N ARG A 214 -3.10 -19.40 -13.82
CA ARG A 214 -1.86 -19.86 -14.45
C ARG A 214 -1.93 -19.85 -15.98
N ASN A 215 -3.14 -19.83 -16.55
CA ASN A 215 -3.34 -20.03 -17.98
C ASN A 215 -3.01 -18.77 -18.79
N ASP A 216 -3.41 -17.61 -18.29
CA ASP A 216 -3.21 -16.31 -18.96
C ASP A 216 -2.93 -15.20 -17.95
N PHE A 217 -2.63 -14.01 -18.47
CA PHE A 217 -2.46 -12.80 -17.68
C PHE A 217 -3.81 -12.20 -17.28
N HIS A 218 -3.93 -11.87 -16.00
CA HIS A 218 -5.08 -11.21 -15.40
C HIS A 218 -4.63 -9.95 -14.64
N THR A 219 -5.52 -8.98 -14.46
CA THR A 219 -5.21 -7.77 -13.70
C THR A 219 -5.62 -7.92 -12.24
N TYR A 220 -4.71 -7.55 -11.34
CA TYR A 220 -4.93 -7.57 -9.91
C TYR A 220 -4.64 -6.17 -9.37
N GLY A 221 -5.67 -5.54 -8.82
CA GLY A 221 -5.59 -4.15 -8.39
C GLY A 221 -6.09 -3.91 -6.97
N VAL A 222 -5.63 -2.82 -6.36
CA VAL A 222 -6.15 -2.33 -5.08
C VAL A 222 -6.21 -0.80 -5.10
N ASN A 223 -7.34 -0.26 -4.65
CA ASN A 223 -7.48 1.16 -4.33
C ASN A 223 -7.33 1.33 -2.82
N VAL A 224 -6.29 2.06 -2.41
CA VAL A 224 -5.99 2.35 -1.01
C VAL A 224 -6.28 3.82 -0.75
N THR A 225 -7.25 4.07 0.11
CA THR A 225 -7.58 5.41 0.61
C THR A 225 -7.34 5.48 2.10
N LYS A 226 -7.49 6.67 2.69
CA LYS A 226 -7.44 6.82 4.15
C LYS A 226 -8.55 6.07 4.88
N ASP A 227 -9.69 5.81 4.23
CA ASP A 227 -10.90 5.27 4.89
C ASP A 227 -11.15 3.81 4.51
N ASP A 228 -10.79 3.42 3.28
CA ASP A 228 -11.14 2.15 2.66
C ASP A 228 -10.00 1.58 1.82
N ILE A 229 -9.92 0.26 1.78
CA ILE A 229 -9.08 -0.57 0.89
C ILE A 229 -10.03 -1.42 0.06
N THR A 230 -9.96 -1.33 -1.27
CA THR A 230 -10.85 -2.05 -2.19
C THR A 230 -10.02 -2.80 -3.22
N TRP A 231 -10.24 -4.10 -3.36
CA TRP A 231 -9.48 -4.96 -4.26
C TRP A 231 -10.26 -5.29 -5.52
N TYR A 232 -9.54 -5.48 -6.61
CA TYR A 232 -10.05 -5.71 -7.94
C TYR A 232 -9.34 -6.90 -8.59
N VAL A 233 -10.09 -7.73 -9.30
CA VAL A 233 -9.58 -8.75 -10.23
C VAL A 233 -10.28 -8.55 -11.56
N ASP A 234 -9.53 -8.34 -12.63
CA ASP A 234 -10.06 -8.04 -13.97
C ASP A 234 -11.13 -6.92 -13.95
N GLY A 235 -10.87 -5.88 -13.15
CA GLY A 235 -11.77 -4.74 -12.96
C GLY A 235 -12.98 -4.98 -12.05
N VAL A 236 -13.22 -6.21 -11.59
CA VAL A 236 -14.32 -6.58 -10.69
C VAL A 236 -13.88 -6.43 -9.24
N VAL A 237 -14.70 -5.78 -8.40
CA VAL A 237 -14.44 -5.69 -6.95
C VAL A 237 -14.58 -7.08 -6.32
N VAL A 238 -13.52 -7.55 -5.65
CA VAL A 238 -13.48 -8.86 -5.00
C VAL A 238 -13.34 -8.79 -3.47
N GLY A 239 -13.01 -7.61 -2.94
CA GLY A 239 -12.88 -7.39 -1.51
C GLY A 239 -12.95 -5.90 -1.17
N GLN A 240 -13.43 -5.61 0.03
CA GLN A 240 -13.37 -4.26 0.61
C GLN A 240 -13.23 -4.34 2.13
N LYS A 241 -12.37 -3.49 2.69
CA LYS A 241 -12.13 -3.36 4.13
C LYS A 241 -11.94 -1.90 4.50
N LYS A 242 -12.22 -1.55 5.75
CA LYS A 242 -11.85 -0.22 6.27
C LYS A 242 -10.35 -0.13 6.46
N ASN A 243 -9.74 1.00 6.07
CA ASN A 243 -8.33 1.23 6.31
C ASN A 243 -8.11 1.68 7.77
N LEU A 244 -8.01 0.69 8.67
CA LEU A 244 -7.82 0.94 10.10
C LEU A 244 -6.35 1.15 10.47
N TYR A 245 -5.45 0.43 9.80
CA TYR A 245 -4.05 0.27 10.23
C TYR A 245 -3.03 0.40 9.08
N TRP A 246 -3.45 0.62 7.83
CA TRP A 246 -2.56 0.54 6.66
C TRP A 246 -2.25 1.93 6.11
N HIS A 247 -1.64 2.76 6.97
CA HIS A 247 -1.26 4.15 6.67
C HIS A 247 0.24 4.37 6.59
N ARG A 248 1.05 3.39 7.02
CA ARG A 248 2.52 3.47 6.98
C ARG A 248 3.02 3.50 5.55
N GLN A 249 4.23 4.01 5.37
CA GLN A 249 4.95 3.93 4.09
C GLN A 249 5.31 2.47 3.80
N MET A 250 4.90 1.98 2.64
CA MET A 250 5.05 0.59 2.22
C MET A 250 5.79 0.52 0.88
N ASN A 251 6.70 -0.44 0.74
CA ASN A 251 7.38 -0.75 -0.52
C ASN A 251 6.49 -1.68 -1.36
N LEU A 252 6.23 -1.32 -2.61
CA LEU A 252 5.46 -2.13 -3.55
C LEU A 252 6.31 -3.33 -3.99
N THR A 253 5.75 -4.53 -3.96
CA THR A 253 6.51 -5.77 -4.09
C THR A 253 5.79 -6.79 -4.98
N LEU A 254 6.53 -7.33 -5.94
CA LEU A 254 6.17 -8.52 -6.71
C LEU A 254 7.12 -9.64 -6.29
N SER A 255 6.60 -10.81 -5.93
CA SER A 255 7.44 -11.92 -5.48
C SER A 255 6.77 -13.26 -5.64
N GLN A 256 7.55 -14.33 -5.75
CA GLN A 256 7.02 -15.69 -5.69
C GLN A 256 7.50 -16.41 -4.44
N GLY A 257 6.59 -16.66 -3.50
CA GLY A 257 6.89 -17.37 -2.26
C GLY A 257 6.72 -18.88 -2.39
N LEU A 258 7.40 -19.65 -1.54
CA LEU A 258 7.19 -21.11 -1.44
C LEU A 258 5.97 -21.39 -0.55
N ARG A 259 5.26 -22.49 -0.81
CA ARG A 259 4.09 -22.97 -0.04
C ARG A 259 4.15 -24.48 0.14
N ALA A 260 3.14 -25.03 0.84
CA ALA A 260 2.93 -26.47 0.91
C ALA A 260 2.93 -27.08 -0.51
N PRO A 261 3.50 -28.27 -0.72
CA PRO A 261 3.96 -29.22 0.30
C PRO A 261 5.37 -28.95 0.83
N HIS A 262 6.08 -27.91 0.40
CA HIS A 262 7.48 -27.65 0.74
C HIS A 262 7.69 -26.86 2.04
N THR A 263 6.59 -26.41 2.65
CA THR A 263 6.61 -25.57 3.85
C THR A 263 5.66 -26.09 4.93
N GLU A 264 6.02 -25.86 6.18
CA GLU A 264 5.15 -25.95 7.35
C GLU A 264 4.91 -24.54 7.91
N TRP A 265 3.73 -24.27 8.45
CA TRP A 265 3.42 -23.01 9.15
C TRP A 265 3.31 -23.25 10.66
N LYS A 266 4.17 -22.59 11.44
CA LYS A 266 4.14 -22.64 12.90
C LYS A 266 4.81 -21.39 13.49
N CYS A 267 4.39 -20.98 14.67
CA CYS A 267 4.98 -19.86 15.42
C CYS A 267 5.06 -18.56 14.59
N ASN A 268 4.04 -18.31 13.76
CA ASN A 268 3.90 -17.13 12.89
C ASN A 268 4.96 -17.01 11.76
N GLN A 269 5.53 -18.12 11.31
CA GLN A 269 6.43 -18.14 10.16
C GLN A 269 6.43 -19.50 9.45
N PHE A 270 7.07 -19.55 8.27
CA PHE A 270 7.34 -20.79 7.57
C PHE A 270 8.56 -21.52 8.14
N TYR A 271 8.51 -22.86 8.10
CA TYR A 271 9.62 -23.79 8.25
C TYR A 271 9.68 -24.71 7.02
N PRO A 272 10.87 -25.19 6.59
CA PRO A 272 10.94 -26.12 5.48
C PRO A 272 10.29 -27.45 5.89
N SER A 273 9.52 -28.06 5.00
CA SER A 273 9.06 -29.44 5.18
C SER A 273 10.15 -30.42 4.74
N ALA A 274 9.90 -31.73 4.93
CA ALA A 274 10.75 -32.77 4.38
C ALA A 274 10.69 -32.88 2.84
N ASN A 275 9.68 -32.28 2.19
CA ASN A 275 9.53 -32.35 0.74
C ASN A 275 10.37 -31.26 0.05
N ASN A 276 11.56 -31.65 -0.39
CA ASN A 276 12.50 -30.83 -1.15
C ASN A 276 12.64 -31.30 -2.62
N SER A 277 11.55 -31.75 -3.24
CA SER A 277 11.52 -32.26 -4.62
C SER A 277 11.98 -31.23 -5.67
N GLU A 278 12.66 -31.70 -6.71
CA GLU A 278 12.96 -30.92 -7.93
C GLU A 278 11.77 -30.89 -8.91
N GLN A 279 10.82 -31.81 -8.78
CA GLN A 279 9.69 -31.93 -9.71
C GLN A 279 8.83 -30.67 -9.69
N GLY A 280 8.60 -30.11 -10.89
CA GLY A 280 7.86 -28.85 -11.04
C GLY A 280 8.70 -27.60 -10.81
N PHE A 281 10.03 -27.70 -10.65
CA PHE A 281 10.95 -26.58 -10.62
C PHE A 281 11.98 -26.69 -11.76
N PRO A 282 12.48 -25.57 -12.33
CA PRO A 282 12.08 -24.19 -12.04
C PRO A 282 10.63 -23.90 -12.48
N THR A 283 9.98 -22.97 -11.77
CA THR A 283 8.64 -22.48 -12.12
C THR A 283 8.58 -20.98 -11.89
N SER A 284 7.86 -20.25 -12.74
CA SER A 284 7.90 -18.78 -12.74
C SER A 284 6.52 -18.18 -12.90
N MET A 285 6.26 -17.12 -12.14
CA MET A 285 5.26 -16.13 -12.47
C MET A 285 5.82 -15.13 -13.49
N GLU A 286 4.93 -14.54 -14.26
CA GLU A 286 5.26 -13.47 -15.21
C GLU A 286 4.41 -12.23 -14.89
N VAL A 287 5.00 -11.05 -15.04
CA VAL A 287 4.35 -9.76 -14.81
C VAL A 287 4.58 -8.91 -16.05
N ASP A 288 3.49 -8.51 -16.69
CA ASP A 288 3.48 -7.68 -17.89
C ASP A 288 3.76 -6.21 -17.54
N TYR A 289 3.03 -5.70 -16.55
CA TYR A 289 3.27 -4.37 -15.99
C TYR A 289 2.93 -4.33 -14.50
N VAL A 290 3.46 -3.32 -13.83
CA VAL A 290 2.97 -2.82 -12.54
C VAL A 290 2.81 -1.32 -12.63
N ARG A 291 1.67 -0.80 -12.20
CA ARG A 291 1.36 0.62 -12.28
C ARG A 291 0.76 1.10 -10.97
N SER A 292 1.15 2.30 -10.57
CA SER A 292 0.67 2.95 -9.36
C SER A 292 0.27 4.38 -9.67
N TRP A 293 -0.87 4.82 -9.16
CA TRP A 293 -1.40 6.17 -9.37
C TRP A 293 -1.84 6.81 -8.06
N VAL A 294 -1.73 8.13 -7.97
CA VAL A 294 -2.31 8.94 -6.89
C VAL A 294 -3.35 9.88 -7.48
N LYS A 295 -4.53 9.94 -6.85
CA LYS A 295 -5.60 10.85 -7.26
C LYS A 295 -5.27 12.29 -6.87
N VAL A 296 -5.38 13.23 -7.81
CA VAL A 296 -5.24 14.67 -7.56
C VAL A 296 -6.34 15.13 -6.60
N GLY A 297 -5.98 15.96 -5.62
CA GLY A 297 -6.91 16.46 -4.59
C GLY A 297 -7.04 15.57 -3.35
N ASN A 298 -6.50 14.34 -3.37
CA ASN A 298 -6.17 13.60 -2.16
C ASN A 298 -4.72 13.94 -1.79
N ASN A 299 -4.50 14.87 -0.85
CA ASN A 299 -3.19 15.32 -0.33
C ASN A 299 -2.01 14.35 -0.60
N THR A 300 -1.23 14.57 -1.68
CA THR A 300 0.24 14.70 -1.73
C THR A 300 0.76 14.73 -3.16
N ASN A 301 1.88 15.42 -3.31
CA ASN A 301 2.76 15.55 -4.47
C ASN A 301 3.12 14.17 -5.08
N PRO A 302 3.07 13.99 -6.43
CA PRO A 302 3.13 12.68 -7.08
C PRO A 302 4.52 12.05 -7.24
N ASP A 303 5.62 12.68 -6.86
CA ASP A 303 6.93 12.06 -6.90
C ASP A 303 7.82 12.70 -5.84
N GLY A 304 8.34 11.90 -4.91
CA GLY A 304 9.34 12.34 -3.93
C GLY A 304 10.65 12.72 -4.62
N GLY A 305 10.66 13.86 -5.32
CA GLY A 305 11.80 14.52 -5.90
C GLY A 305 12.41 15.48 -4.88
N ASP A 306 13.68 15.24 -4.59
CA ASP A 306 14.53 16.17 -3.84
C ASP A 306 14.52 17.55 -4.53
N SER A 307 14.00 18.55 -3.84
CA SER A 307 14.25 19.95 -4.16
C SER A 307 14.61 20.68 -2.87
N GLN A 308 15.91 20.86 -2.71
CA GLN A 308 16.54 21.84 -1.82
C GLN A 308 15.83 23.21 -1.94
N GLY A 309 15.35 23.73 -0.81
CA GLY A 309 15.04 25.16 -0.65
C GLY A 309 13.71 25.49 0.03
N GLY A 310 13.74 25.65 1.36
CA GLY A 310 12.81 26.51 2.12
C GLY A 310 11.44 25.93 2.48
N ASN A 311 11.28 25.53 3.75
CA ASN A 311 9.98 25.30 4.41
C ASN A 311 8.99 24.34 3.71
N SER A 312 9.48 23.32 3.01
CA SER A 312 8.64 22.27 2.44
C SER A 312 8.45 21.13 3.43
N CYS A 313 7.20 20.80 3.68
CA CYS A 313 6.86 19.67 4.52
C CYS A 313 7.07 18.35 3.80
N PRO A 314 7.49 17.29 4.51
CA PRO A 314 7.81 16.04 3.85
C PRO A 314 6.54 15.38 3.31
N ASP A 315 6.66 14.66 2.20
CA ASP A 315 5.61 13.80 1.62
C ASP A 315 5.35 12.53 2.45
N THR A 316 5.58 12.61 3.76
CA THR A 316 5.40 11.55 4.74
C THR A 316 4.43 12.00 5.84
N TRP A 317 4.06 11.09 6.74
CA TRP A 317 3.22 11.44 7.88
C TRP A 317 3.92 12.47 8.77
N VAL A 318 3.37 13.68 8.81
CA VAL A 318 3.80 14.77 9.68
C VAL A 318 2.92 14.79 10.92
N GLY A 319 3.50 14.40 12.05
CA GLY A 319 2.83 14.47 13.35
C GLY A 319 2.49 15.91 13.74
N VAL A 320 1.40 16.07 14.51
CA VAL A 320 1.06 17.35 15.14
C VAL A 320 2.01 17.60 16.31
N ASN A 321 2.70 18.73 16.29
CA ASN A 321 3.60 19.17 17.37
C ASN A 321 2.84 20.00 18.41
N SER A 322 1.98 20.91 17.95
CA SER A 322 1.20 21.79 18.82
C SER A 322 -0.13 22.20 18.20
N VAL A 323 -1.02 22.66 19.08
CA VAL A 323 -2.20 23.45 18.74
C VAL A 323 -2.14 24.72 19.58
N SER A 324 -2.51 25.87 19.01
CA SER A 324 -2.56 27.15 19.72
C SER A 324 -3.84 27.91 19.38
N ILE A 325 -4.33 28.71 20.33
CA ILE A 325 -5.44 29.65 20.16
C ILE A 325 -4.85 31.07 20.18
N SER A 326 -5.24 31.91 19.22
CA SER A 326 -4.67 33.25 19.05
C SER A 326 -4.97 34.21 20.22
N SER A 327 -6.11 34.04 20.89
CA SER A 327 -6.54 34.83 22.03
C SER A 327 -6.97 33.92 23.18
N PRO A 328 -6.27 33.92 24.34
CA PRO A 328 -6.55 33.02 25.46
C PRO A 328 -7.72 33.49 26.35
N THR A 329 -8.25 34.70 26.12
CA THR A 329 -9.43 35.23 26.83
C THR A 329 -10.41 35.89 25.85
N GLN A 330 -11.70 35.75 26.12
CA GLN A 330 -12.77 36.37 25.33
C GLN A 330 -13.92 36.81 26.23
N ALA A 331 -14.31 38.08 26.14
CA ALA A 331 -15.53 38.58 26.77
C ALA A 331 -16.69 38.60 25.76
N LEU A 332 -17.87 38.10 26.16
CA LEU A 332 -19.08 38.04 25.35
C LEU A 332 -20.29 38.50 26.14
N ARG A 333 -21.22 39.21 25.51
CA ARG A 333 -22.56 39.45 26.09
C ARG A 333 -23.44 38.22 25.92
N LYS A 334 -24.43 38.05 26.81
CA LYS A 334 -25.42 36.97 26.68
C LYS A 334 -26.06 36.96 25.27
N GLY A 335 -26.08 35.80 24.63
CA GLY A 335 -26.61 35.60 23.27
C GLY A 335 -25.57 35.84 22.16
N GLN A 336 -24.47 36.53 22.43
CA GLN A 336 -23.40 36.75 21.48
C GLN A 336 -22.66 35.43 21.18
N SER A 337 -22.09 35.35 19.98
CA SER A 337 -21.24 34.23 19.55
C SER A 337 -19.88 34.73 19.07
N ALA A 338 -18.87 33.89 19.18
CA ALA A 338 -17.52 34.12 18.65
C ALA A 338 -16.94 32.81 18.12
N THR A 339 -16.07 32.89 17.12
CA THR A 339 -15.37 31.74 16.55
C THR A 339 -13.97 31.66 17.14
N ILE A 340 -13.53 30.46 17.53
CA ILE A 340 -12.17 30.22 17.99
C ILE A 340 -11.26 30.03 16.79
N GLU A 341 -10.25 30.87 16.67
CA GLU A 341 -9.17 30.68 15.71
C GLU A 341 -8.08 29.82 16.34
N SER A 342 -8.04 28.55 15.94
CA SER A 342 -6.98 27.62 16.36
C SER A 342 -6.00 27.35 15.21
N THR A 343 -4.72 27.28 15.55
CA THR A 343 -3.63 26.97 14.61
C THR A 343 -2.98 25.65 15.03
N VAL A 344 -2.85 24.71 14.08
CA VAL A 344 -2.16 23.44 14.31
C VAL A 344 -0.79 23.49 13.63
N LEU A 345 0.28 23.20 14.39
CA LEU A 345 1.64 23.15 13.89
C LEU A 345 2.25 21.74 13.95
N PRO A 346 3.15 21.40 13.03
CA PRO A 346 3.60 22.22 11.89
C PRO A 346 2.46 22.47 10.90
N ALA A 347 2.57 23.54 10.09
CA ALA A 347 1.52 23.98 9.16
C ALA A 347 1.15 22.94 8.09
N CYS A 348 1.84 21.81 8.05
CA CYS A 348 1.62 20.68 7.16
C CYS A 348 1.39 19.37 7.90
N ALA A 349 1.07 19.43 9.20
CA ALA A 349 0.64 18.26 9.94
C ALA A 349 -0.44 17.51 9.14
N THR A 350 -0.28 16.20 9.00
CA THR A 350 -1.11 15.39 8.08
C THR A 350 -2.57 15.31 8.56
N ASN A 351 -2.82 15.50 9.85
CA ASN A 351 -4.16 15.63 10.41
C ASN A 351 -4.27 16.86 11.31
N LYS A 352 -4.91 17.91 10.79
CA LYS A 352 -5.17 19.16 11.52
C LYS A 352 -6.54 19.21 12.20
N ASN A 353 -7.29 18.11 12.22
CA ASN A 353 -8.61 18.10 12.82
C ASN A 353 -8.51 18.28 14.33
N VAL A 354 -9.37 19.17 14.84
CA VAL A 354 -9.50 19.45 16.28
C VAL A 354 -10.91 19.13 16.77
N ILE A 355 -11.03 18.90 18.07
CA ILE A 355 -12.30 18.73 18.79
C ILE A 355 -12.37 19.84 19.83
N TYR A 356 -13.56 20.42 19.98
CA TYR A 356 -13.84 21.46 20.98
C TYR A 356 -14.68 20.92 22.12
N SER A 357 -14.41 21.35 23.34
CA SER A 357 -15.26 21.09 24.51
C SER A 357 -15.33 22.30 25.43
N THR A 358 -16.34 22.36 26.30
CA THR A 358 -16.55 23.44 27.28
C THR A 358 -16.62 22.85 28.67
N SER A 359 -16.01 23.52 29.66
CA SER A 359 -16.11 23.15 31.06
C SER A 359 -17.50 23.42 31.66
N ASN A 360 -18.28 24.33 31.08
CA ASN A 360 -19.61 24.68 31.58
C ASN A 360 -20.59 25.09 30.46
N LYS A 361 -21.39 24.11 29.99
CA LYS A 361 -22.42 24.28 28.95
C LYS A 361 -23.57 25.22 29.34
N ASN A 362 -23.71 25.58 30.62
CA ASN A 362 -24.72 26.53 31.10
C ASN A 362 -24.25 27.99 30.96
N VAL A 363 -22.93 28.22 30.93
CA VAL A 363 -22.32 29.54 30.72
C VAL A 363 -22.02 29.75 29.23
N ALA A 364 -21.33 28.81 28.58
CA ALA A 364 -21.01 28.90 27.16
C ALA A 364 -20.97 27.51 26.49
N THR A 365 -21.49 27.40 25.28
CA THR A 365 -21.42 26.17 24.46
C THR A 365 -20.53 26.38 23.25
N VAL A 366 -19.81 25.35 22.82
CA VAL A 366 -19.01 25.34 21.59
C VAL A 366 -19.48 24.20 20.68
N ASN A 367 -19.55 24.45 19.37
CA ASN A 367 -19.90 23.42 18.38
C ASN A 367 -18.65 22.84 17.68
N ASN A 368 -18.85 21.89 16.76
CA ASN A 368 -17.75 21.24 16.04
C ASN A 368 -16.98 22.18 15.10
N ALA A 369 -17.55 23.34 14.75
CA ALA A 369 -16.90 24.37 13.94
C ALA A 369 -16.12 25.40 14.78
N GLY A 370 -16.03 25.20 16.11
CA GLY A 370 -15.34 26.14 17.00
C GLY A 370 -16.15 27.41 17.32
N VAL A 371 -17.45 27.44 17.03
CA VAL A 371 -18.32 28.58 17.35
C VAL A 371 -18.82 28.46 18.78
N VAL A 372 -18.43 29.43 19.61
CA VAL A 372 -18.86 29.58 21.00
C VAL A 372 -20.09 30.47 21.06
N LYS A 373 -21.11 30.06 21.82
CA LYS A 373 -22.31 30.86 22.12
C LYS A 373 -22.43 31.11 23.63
N ALA A 374 -22.52 32.38 24.01
CA ALA A 374 -22.70 32.82 25.40
C ALA A 374 -24.16 32.65 25.85
N LYS A 375 -24.38 32.01 27.01
CA LYS A 375 -25.71 31.70 27.54
C LYS A 375 -26.05 32.48 28.81
N ASN A 376 -25.23 32.36 29.86
CA ASN A 376 -25.49 32.97 31.16
C ASN A 376 -24.21 33.58 31.71
N LYS A 377 -24.36 34.63 32.53
CA LYS A 377 -23.24 35.31 33.19
C LYS A 377 -22.38 34.32 33.96
N GLY A 378 -21.05 34.42 33.81
CA GLY A 378 -20.10 33.50 34.42
C GLY A 378 -18.86 33.27 33.55
N SER A 379 -18.03 32.30 33.93
CA SER A 379 -16.83 31.92 33.18
C SER A 379 -16.89 30.45 32.76
N ALA A 380 -16.43 30.15 31.54
CA ALA A 380 -16.28 28.81 31.00
C ALA A 380 -14.95 28.68 30.26
N THR A 381 -14.26 27.56 30.46
CA THR A 381 -13.04 27.23 29.71
C THR A 381 -13.42 26.40 28.51
N ILE A 382 -13.03 26.86 27.32
CA ILE A 382 -13.14 26.11 26.07
C ILE A 382 -11.80 25.43 25.79
N THR A 383 -11.83 24.13 25.51
CA THR A 383 -10.65 23.31 25.23
C THR A 383 -10.63 22.91 23.76
N VAL A 384 -9.51 23.12 23.09
CA VAL A 384 -9.22 22.62 21.74
C VAL A 384 -8.26 21.46 21.85
N LYS A 385 -8.61 20.30 21.30
CA LYS A 385 -7.77 19.09 21.32
C LYS A 385 -7.58 18.54 19.92
N THR A 386 -6.33 18.23 19.55
CA THR A 386 -6.04 17.56 18.28
C THR A 386 -6.47 16.09 18.34
N LYS A 387 -7.06 15.57 17.26
CA LYS A 387 -7.49 14.16 17.21
C LYS A 387 -6.32 13.18 17.32
N ASN A 388 -5.15 13.57 16.81
CA ASN A 388 -3.94 12.76 16.83
C ASN A 388 -2.98 13.28 17.92
N LYS A 389 -2.49 12.36 18.77
CA LYS A 389 -1.56 12.59 19.89
C LYS A 389 -2.02 13.58 20.98
N GLY A 390 -3.28 14.03 20.93
CA GLY A 390 -3.96 14.70 22.03
C GLY A 390 -3.34 16.03 22.52
N LYS A 391 -2.72 16.83 21.65
CA LYS A 391 -2.25 18.17 22.00
C LYS A 391 -3.44 19.08 22.34
N ILE A 392 -3.28 19.94 23.33
CA ILE A 392 -4.36 20.74 23.91
C ILE A 392 -3.95 22.20 24.01
N ASP A 393 -4.90 23.09 23.74
CA ASP A 393 -4.85 24.48 24.18
C ASP A 393 -6.24 24.94 24.69
N THR A 394 -6.30 26.04 25.43
CA THR A 394 -7.51 26.50 26.15
C THR A 394 -7.75 28.00 26.06
N LEU A 395 -9.02 28.38 26.08
CA LEU A 395 -9.53 29.75 26.08
C LEU A 395 -10.50 29.94 27.25
N VAL A 396 -10.39 31.05 27.98
CA VAL A 396 -11.39 31.46 28.98
C VAL A 396 -12.42 32.40 28.37
N VAL A 397 -13.70 32.01 28.43
CA VAL A 397 -14.83 32.82 27.98
C VAL A 397 -15.56 33.40 29.19
N SER A 398 -15.57 34.72 29.30
CA SER A 398 -16.30 35.47 30.32
C SER A 398 -17.58 36.05 29.73
N VAL A 399 -18.73 35.59 30.22
CA VAL A 399 -20.04 36.13 29.84
C VAL A 399 -20.38 37.27 30.79
N ILE A 400 -20.47 38.49 30.26
CA ILE A 400 -20.69 39.73 31.01
C ILE A 400 -22.13 40.24 30.93
#